data_AF-A0A1H3AQ92-F1
#
_entry.id   AF-A0A1H3AQ92-F1
#
_cell.length_a   1.000
_cell.length_b   1.000
_cell.length_c   1.000
_cell.angle_alpha   90.00
_cell.angle_beta   90.00
_cell.angle_gamma   90.00
#
_symmetry.space_group_name_H-M   'P 1'
#
loop_
_entity.id
_entity.type
_entity.pdbx_description
1 polymer ?
#
loop_
_entity_poly.entity_id
_entity_poly.type
_entity_poly.pdbx_seq_one_letter_code
_entity_poly.pdbx_strand_id
1 'polypeptide(L)'
;MGVVTGAVALAVVPTNTAPAHLVGIAPDLRVSFPFDSIVGRVEFRVDGHWRDTGVEATLTPGGLSAETRALETRVGPLDDATRGAFINERRNGLGLAALDALSYRSRAALQIETLPGNWQAHHLVSFDVVDTLSPGLQQAMAASGWAMDARANLVALPRDWATFDANMGALPMHNGPHPGYSGDVRDLLTPLEARYQDMSAEELKRALEQISDHMRRGILELKYHVTVR
;
A
#
# COMPACT_ATOMS: atom_id res chain seq x y z
N MET A 1 -26.42 -15.02 31.65
CA MET A 1 -26.06 -13.71 31.06
C MET A 1 -24.93 -13.11 31.87
N GLY A 2 -23.89 -12.59 31.21
CA GLY A 2 -22.79 -11.87 31.86
C GLY A 2 -21.47 -12.10 31.14
N VAL A 3 -21.34 -11.54 29.93
CA VAL A 3 -20.07 -11.49 29.18
C VAL A 3 -19.15 -10.51 29.91
N VAL A 4 -17.95 -10.94 30.27
CA VAL A 4 -16.83 -10.04 30.57
C VAL A 4 -15.77 -10.28 29.51
N THR A 5 -15.84 -9.49 28.45
CA THR A 5 -14.74 -9.21 27.53
C THR A 5 -13.63 -8.52 28.31
N GLY A 6 -12.51 -9.21 28.50
CA GLY A 6 -11.29 -8.66 29.10
C GLY A 6 -10.16 -8.66 28.07
N ALA A 7 -9.64 -7.48 27.77
CA ALA A 7 -8.55 -7.24 26.84
C ALA A 7 -7.30 -8.07 27.18
N VAL A 8 -6.62 -8.57 26.14
CA VAL A 8 -5.29 -9.18 26.29
C VAL A 8 -4.29 -8.05 26.58
N ALA A 9 -3.75 -8.05 27.79
CA ALA A 9 -2.67 -7.17 28.20
C ALA A 9 -1.34 -7.63 27.57
N LEU A 10 -0.62 -6.68 26.97
CA LEU A 10 0.75 -6.84 26.50
C LEU A 10 1.68 -6.89 27.74
N ALA A 11 2.30 -8.05 28.02
CA ALA A 11 3.28 -8.17 29.08
C ALA A 11 4.69 -7.95 28.51
N VAL A 12 5.29 -6.79 28.82
CA VAL A 12 6.72 -6.55 28.65
C VAL A 12 7.38 -6.89 29.98
N VAL A 13 8.25 -7.92 30.00
CA VAL A 13 9.09 -8.22 31.15
C VAL A 13 10.55 -8.00 30.74
N PRO A 14 11.25 -7.00 31.29
CA PRO A 14 12.65 -6.80 31.00
C PRO A 14 13.50 -7.56 32.01
N THR A 15 14.33 -8.49 31.53
CA THR A 15 15.51 -8.93 32.28
C THR A 15 16.68 -9.14 31.31
N ASN A 16 17.54 -8.12 31.26
CA ASN A 16 18.88 -8.06 30.67
C ASN A 16 19.07 -8.16 29.14
N THR A 17 19.87 -7.22 28.63
CA THR A 17 20.36 -6.99 27.24
C THR A 17 19.28 -6.82 26.16
N ALA A 18 18.71 -5.60 26.13
CA ALA A 18 17.90 -4.93 25.10
C ALA A 18 17.15 -5.82 24.05
N PRO A 19 15.84 -6.04 24.20
CA PRO A 19 15.04 -6.81 23.25
C PRO A 19 14.63 -6.01 22.01
N ALA A 20 14.39 -6.73 20.92
CA ALA A 20 13.75 -6.23 19.71
C ALA A 20 12.40 -5.55 20.03
N HIS A 21 12.01 -4.53 19.25
CA HIS A 21 10.64 -4.03 19.31
C HIS A 21 9.73 -5.11 18.72
N LEU A 22 8.89 -5.70 19.56
CA LEU A 22 7.89 -6.69 19.16
C LEU A 22 6.57 -6.00 18.84
N VAL A 23 6.08 -6.18 17.61
CA VAL A 23 4.77 -5.67 17.20
C VAL A 23 3.82 -6.84 16.94
N GLY A 24 2.70 -6.86 17.66
CA GLY A 24 1.61 -7.83 17.45
C GLY A 24 0.63 -7.33 16.39
N ILE A 25 0.30 -8.20 15.44
CA ILE A 25 -0.47 -7.82 14.24
C ILE A 25 -1.76 -8.63 14.16
N ALA A 26 -1.67 -9.91 14.51
CA ALA A 26 -2.78 -10.85 14.67
C ALA A 26 -2.46 -11.83 15.81
N PRO A 27 -3.43 -12.62 16.32
CA PRO A 27 -3.21 -13.54 17.44
C PRO A 27 -2.08 -14.56 17.22
N ASP A 28 -1.78 -14.87 15.96
CA ASP A 28 -0.78 -15.87 15.55
C ASP A 28 0.41 -15.27 14.80
N LEU A 29 0.53 -13.93 14.78
CA LEU A 29 1.58 -13.25 14.04
C LEU A 29 2.20 -12.04 14.75
N ARG A 30 3.53 -12.01 14.77
CA ARG A 30 4.33 -10.90 15.30
C ARG A 30 5.55 -10.59 14.45
N VAL A 31 6.07 -9.37 14.61
CA VAL A 31 7.35 -8.94 14.00
C VAL A 31 8.32 -8.49 15.07
N SER A 32 9.58 -8.90 14.91
CA SER A 32 10.73 -8.59 15.77
C SER A 32 11.70 -7.64 15.06
N PHE A 33 11.82 -6.40 15.53
CA PHE A 33 12.79 -5.43 14.99
C PHE A 33 14.07 -5.37 15.81
N PRO A 34 15.26 -5.61 15.23
CA PRO A 34 16.51 -5.25 15.89
C PRO A 34 16.52 -3.75 16.17
N PHE A 35 17.16 -3.33 17.27
CA PHE A 35 17.14 -1.94 17.76
C PHE A 35 17.43 -0.93 16.63
N ASP A 36 16.64 0.14 16.56
CA ASP A 36 16.67 1.19 15.53
C ASP A 36 16.45 0.75 14.06
N SER A 37 16.07 -0.51 13.83
CA SER A 37 15.76 -1.00 12.48
C SER A 37 14.29 -0.82 12.14
N ILE A 38 14.01 -0.25 10.97
CA ILE A 38 12.68 -0.27 10.36
C ILE A 38 12.37 -1.62 9.68
N VAL A 39 13.34 -2.55 9.63
CA VAL A 39 13.22 -3.89 9.06
C VAL A 39 13.35 -4.94 10.17
N GLY A 40 12.42 -5.88 10.24
CA GLY A 40 12.36 -6.90 11.28
C GLY A 40 11.90 -8.25 10.75
N ARG A 41 12.04 -9.31 11.55
CA ARG A 41 11.65 -10.67 11.17
C ARG A 41 10.24 -11.02 11.61
N VAL A 42 9.53 -11.72 10.74
CA VAL A 42 8.18 -12.21 10.99
C VAL A 42 8.23 -13.58 11.68
N GLU A 43 7.45 -13.77 12.75
CA GLU A 43 7.32 -15.03 13.47
C GLU A 43 5.86 -15.48 13.55
N PHE A 44 5.61 -16.79 13.47
CA PHE A 44 4.27 -17.38 13.59
C PHE A 44 4.15 -18.28 14.82
N ARG A 45 2.95 -18.34 15.39
CA ARG A 45 2.64 -19.22 16.51
C ARG A 45 2.25 -20.61 16.00
N VAL A 46 3.08 -21.61 16.29
CA VAL A 46 2.86 -23.03 15.97
C VAL A 46 2.92 -23.83 17.26
N ASP A 47 1.87 -24.59 17.56
CA ASP A 47 1.73 -25.40 18.79
C ASP A 47 1.98 -24.58 20.08
N GLY A 48 1.51 -23.33 20.10
CA GLY A 48 1.69 -22.41 21.23
C GLY A 48 3.08 -21.75 21.30
N HIS A 49 3.98 -22.05 20.37
CA HIS A 49 5.33 -21.50 20.33
C HIS A 49 5.57 -20.62 19.09
N TRP A 50 6.22 -19.48 19.28
CA TRP A 50 6.64 -18.64 18.17
C TRP A 50 7.82 -19.27 17.42
N ARG A 51 7.73 -19.28 16.09
CA ARG A 51 8.73 -19.80 15.17
C ARG A 51 9.10 -18.70 14.17
N ASP A 52 10.40 -18.45 14.01
CA ASP A 52 10.92 -17.56 12.98
C ASP A 52 10.55 -18.10 11.59
N THR A 53 9.89 -17.26 10.80
CA THR A 53 9.60 -17.62 9.40
C THR A 53 10.79 -17.35 8.51
N GLY A 54 11.74 -16.51 8.92
CA GLY A 54 12.83 -15.97 8.11
C GLY A 54 12.38 -15.07 6.96
N VAL A 55 11.18 -14.49 7.05
CA VAL A 55 10.68 -13.42 6.17
C VAL A 55 10.91 -12.07 6.85
N GLU A 56 11.46 -11.11 6.12
CA GLU A 56 11.70 -9.74 6.58
C GLU A 56 10.46 -8.87 6.30
N ALA A 57 10.11 -8.00 7.24
CA ALA A 57 9.01 -7.05 7.17
C ALA A 57 9.49 -5.64 7.53
N THR A 58 8.85 -4.62 7.00
CA THR A 58 9.18 -3.21 7.26
C THR A 58 8.03 -2.50 7.96
N LEU A 59 8.31 -1.72 9.00
CA LEU A 59 7.33 -0.83 9.62
C LEU A 59 7.17 0.43 8.76
N THR A 60 5.94 0.71 8.31
CA THR A 60 5.59 1.87 7.48
C THR A 60 4.53 2.74 8.17
N PRO A 61 4.30 3.99 7.73
CA PRO A 61 3.20 4.81 8.25
C PRO A 61 1.81 4.18 8.08
N GLY A 62 1.65 3.23 7.15
CA GLY A 62 0.41 2.48 6.90
C GLY A 62 0.35 1.12 7.59
N GLY A 63 1.29 0.79 8.48
CA GLY A 63 1.39 -0.52 9.14
C GLY A 63 2.57 -1.36 8.65
N LEU A 64 2.52 -2.67 8.90
CA LEU A 64 3.62 -3.58 8.58
C LEU A 64 3.51 -4.06 7.14
N SER A 65 4.62 -4.05 6.42
CA SER A 65 4.70 -4.53 5.04
C SER A 65 5.65 -5.71 4.95
N ALA A 66 5.19 -6.84 4.40
CA ALA A 66 6.01 -8.03 4.16
C ALA A 66 5.70 -8.64 2.78
N GLU A 67 6.60 -9.46 2.25
CA GLU A 67 6.35 -10.21 1.02
C GLU A 67 5.38 -11.36 1.30
N THR A 68 4.08 -11.08 1.23
CA THR A 68 3.02 -12.02 1.65
C THR A 68 3.07 -13.35 0.92
N ARG A 69 3.53 -13.39 -0.33
CA ARG A 69 3.73 -14.63 -1.07
C ARG A 69 4.86 -15.48 -0.49
N ALA A 70 5.97 -14.87 -0.10
CA ALA A 70 7.07 -15.58 0.57
C ALA A 70 6.62 -16.10 1.93
N LEU A 71 5.79 -15.32 2.64
CA LEU A 71 5.20 -15.73 3.90
C LEU A 71 4.29 -16.95 3.72
N GLU A 72 3.32 -16.86 2.82
CA GLU A 72 2.38 -17.96 2.51
C GLU A 72 3.09 -19.22 2.00
N THR A 73 4.20 -19.07 1.29
CA THR A 73 5.02 -20.21 0.85
C THR A 73 5.65 -20.95 2.03
N ARG A 74 6.01 -20.24 3.11
CA ARG A 74 6.66 -20.84 4.29
C ARG A 74 5.67 -21.36 5.32
N VAL A 75 4.54 -20.69 5.51
CA VAL A 75 3.60 -20.99 6.61
C VAL A 75 2.22 -21.47 6.15
N GLY A 76 1.97 -21.49 4.84
CA GLY A 76 0.67 -21.79 4.26
C GLY A 76 -0.21 -20.55 4.07
N PRO A 77 -1.42 -20.71 3.50
CA PRO A 77 -2.32 -19.61 3.21
C PRO A 77 -2.67 -18.79 4.46
N LEU A 78 -2.55 -17.47 4.37
CA LEU A 78 -2.98 -16.57 5.45
C LEU A 78 -4.49 -16.31 5.35
N ASP A 79 -5.13 -16.11 6.49
CA ASP A 79 -6.51 -15.60 6.52
C ASP A 79 -6.58 -14.14 6.06
N ASP A 80 -7.79 -13.70 5.70
CA ASP A 80 -8.01 -12.36 5.12
C ASP A 80 -7.68 -11.23 6.09
N ALA A 81 -7.87 -11.43 7.40
CA ALA A 81 -7.56 -10.43 8.43
C ALA A 81 -6.04 -10.24 8.58
N THR A 82 -5.30 -11.35 8.56
CA THR A 82 -3.85 -11.40 8.58
C THR A 82 -3.29 -10.80 7.30
N ARG A 83 -3.79 -11.23 6.13
CA ARG A 83 -3.36 -10.71 4.82
C ARG A 83 -3.55 -9.19 4.71
N GLY A 84 -4.69 -8.67 5.17
CA GLY A 84 -4.98 -7.22 5.18
C GLY A 84 -4.09 -6.39 6.11
N ALA A 85 -3.34 -7.03 7.02
CA ALA A 85 -2.40 -6.35 7.89
C ALA A 85 -0.95 -6.32 7.35
N PHE A 86 -0.61 -7.12 6.32
CA PHE A 86 0.71 -7.12 5.63
C PHE A 86 0.67 -6.52 4.24
N ILE A 87 -0.48 -6.60 3.60
CA ILE A 87 -0.75 -6.00 2.32
C ILE A 87 -1.72 -4.86 2.59
N ASN A 88 -1.38 -3.66 2.13
CA ASN A 88 -2.36 -2.59 2.00
C ASN A 88 -3.30 -2.90 0.82
N GLU A 89 -3.97 -4.07 0.86
CA GLU A 89 -5.08 -4.37 -0.04
C GLU A 89 -6.23 -3.49 0.42
N ARG A 90 -6.65 -2.55 -0.41
CA ARG A 90 -7.77 -1.68 -0.10
C ARG A 90 -8.92 -2.03 -1.02
N ARG A 91 -10.03 -2.45 -0.42
CA ARG A 91 -11.25 -2.77 -1.15
C ARG A 91 -12.16 -1.57 -1.16
N ASN A 92 -12.74 -1.27 -2.31
CA ASN A 92 -13.69 -0.18 -2.43
C ASN A 92 -15.00 -0.51 -1.69
N GLY A 93 -15.53 0.47 -0.95
CA GLY A 93 -16.73 0.29 -0.12
C GLY A 93 -18.01 -0.07 -0.89
N LEU A 94 -18.06 0.14 -2.20
CA LEU A 94 -19.20 -0.16 -3.06
C LEU A 94 -19.12 -1.54 -3.75
N GLY A 95 -18.07 -2.32 -3.46
CA GLY A 95 -17.86 -3.63 -4.10
C GLY A 95 -17.43 -3.55 -5.56
N LEU A 96 -16.93 -2.38 -6.00
CA LEU A 96 -16.45 -2.16 -7.36
C LEU A 96 -15.02 -2.71 -7.50
N ALA A 97 -14.89 -3.97 -7.93
CA ALA A 97 -13.60 -4.66 -8.02
C ALA A 97 -12.53 -3.95 -8.91
N ALA A 98 -12.96 -3.08 -9.83
CA ALA A 98 -12.08 -2.25 -10.65
C ALA A 98 -11.41 -1.12 -9.84
N LEU A 99 -11.99 -0.72 -8.71
CA LEU A 99 -11.48 0.33 -7.83
C LEU A 99 -10.76 -0.21 -6.59
N ASP A 100 -10.69 -1.54 -6.43
CA ASP A 100 -9.82 -2.14 -5.43
C ASP A 100 -8.34 -1.81 -5.74
N ALA A 101 -7.56 -1.43 -4.74
CA ALA A 101 -6.12 -1.28 -4.85
C ALA A 101 -5.45 -2.54 -4.29
N LEU A 102 -5.03 -3.44 -5.18
CA LEU A 102 -4.42 -4.70 -4.83
C LEU A 102 -2.94 -4.78 -5.26
N SER A 103 -2.05 -4.98 -4.28
CA SER A 103 -0.60 -5.00 -4.47
C SER A 103 -0.15 -6.00 -5.54
N TYR A 104 -0.72 -7.22 -5.56
CA TYR A 104 -0.35 -8.22 -6.57
C TYR A 104 -0.75 -7.80 -7.99
N ARG A 105 -1.91 -7.15 -8.18
CA ARG A 105 -2.37 -6.65 -9.48
C ARG A 105 -1.50 -5.50 -9.94
N SER A 106 -1.24 -4.55 -9.03
CA SER A 106 -0.37 -3.41 -9.27
C SER A 106 1.05 -3.81 -9.68
N ARG A 107 1.66 -4.77 -8.97
CA ARG A 107 2.98 -5.31 -9.31
C ARG A 107 2.99 -6.03 -10.67
N ALA A 108 1.95 -6.83 -10.96
CA ALA A 108 1.82 -7.52 -12.23
C ALA A 108 1.64 -6.55 -13.41
N ALA A 109 0.82 -5.52 -13.25
CA ALA A 109 0.55 -4.50 -14.28
C ALA A 109 1.82 -3.72 -14.69
N LEU A 110 2.75 -3.54 -13.74
CA LEU A 110 4.03 -2.88 -13.95
C LEU A 110 5.19 -3.84 -14.21
N GLN A 111 4.98 -5.16 -14.14
CA GLN A 111 6.02 -6.19 -14.25
C GLN A 111 7.19 -5.95 -13.28
N ILE A 112 6.88 -5.55 -12.04
CA ILE A 112 7.89 -5.13 -11.04
C ILE A 112 8.96 -6.18 -10.78
N GLU A 113 8.59 -7.48 -10.79
CA GLU A 113 9.53 -8.58 -10.54
C GLU A 113 10.65 -8.69 -11.60
N THR A 114 10.50 -8.00 -12.73
CA THR A 114 11.51 -7.97 -13.81
C THR A 114 12.51 -6.83 -13.65
N LEU A 115 12.27 -5.90 -12.71
CA LEU A 115 13.12 -4.75 -12.49
C LEU A 115 14.24 -5.09 -11.49
N PRO A 116 15.48 -4.62 -11.72
CA PRO A 116 16.58 -4.86 -10.80
C PRO A 116 16.43 -3.99 -9.54
N GLY A 117 16.55 -4.61 -8.37
CA GLY A 117 16.44 -3.93 -7.07
C GLY A 117 15.03 -4.01 -6.47
N ASN A 118 14.73 -3.11 -5.55
CA ASN A 118 13.54 -3.10 -4.73
C ASN A 118 12.58 -2.00 -5.20
N TRP A 119 11.66 -2.38 -6.09
CA TRP A 119 10.67 -1.48 -6.67
C TRP A 119 9.29 -1.67 -6.04
N GLN A 120 8.55 -0.58 -5.94
CA GLN A 120 7.17 -0.56 -5.46
C GLN A 120 6.24 0.10 -6.49
N ALA A 121 5.01 -0.40 -6.59
CA ALA A 121 3.96 0.24 -7.38
C ALA A 121 3.38 1.43 -6.60
N HIS A 122 3.25 2.56 -7.28
CA HIS A 122 2.62 3.76 -6.76
C HIS A 122 1.40 4.13 -7.61
N HIS A 123 0.25 4.33 -6.95
CA HIS A 123 -0.98 4.79 -7.58
C HIS A 123 -0.94 6.30 -7.81
N LEU A 124 -1.08 6.71 -9.06
CA LEU A 124 -1.04 8.11 -9.48
C LEU A 124 -2.27 8.87 -9.00
N VAL A 125 -3.45 8.28 -9.17
CA VAL A 125 -4.68 8.65 -8.47
C VAL A 125 -4.81 7.69 -7.30
N SER A 126 -4.70 8.21 -6.08
CA SER A 126 -4.60 7.41 -4.86
C SER A 126 -5.95 6.85 -4.39
N PHE A 127 -5.92 5.64 -3.82
CA PHE A 127 -7.11 4.99 -3.27
C PHE A 127 -7.84 5.86 -2.24
N ASP A 128 -7.10 6.49 -1.32
CA ASP A 128 -7.70 7.32 -0.25
C ASP A 128 -8.46 8.53 -0.79
N VAL A 129 -8.16 8.99 -2.01
CA VAL A 129 -8.95 10.05 -2.66
C VAL A 129 -10.16 9.43 -3.35
N VAL A 130 -9.98 8.35 -4.12
CA VAL A 130 -11.07 7.68 -4.85
C VAL A 130 -12.18 7.20 -3.90
N ASP A 131 -11.82 6.64 -2.75
CA ASP A 131 -12.78 6.14 -1.76
C ASP A 131 -13.61 7.25 -1.10
N THR A 132 -13.16 8.51 -1.20
CA THR A 132 -13.88 9.69 -0.69
C THR A 132 -14.78 10.39 -1.72
N LEU A 133 -14.74 9.97 -3.00
CA LEU A 133 -15.57 10.54 -4.06
C LEU A 133 -17.04 10.14 -3.91
N SER A 134 -17.97 10.80 -4.60
CA SER A 134 -19.37 10.37 -4.53
C SER A 134 -19.55 8.95 -5.10
N PRO A 135 -20.51 8.16 -4.59
CA PRO A 135 -20.77 6.83 -5.12
C PRO A 135 -21.08 6.82 -6.62
N GLY A 136 -21.76 7.86 -7.12
CA GLY A 136 -22.09 7.99 -8.54
C GLY A 136 -20.86 8.17 -9.42
N LEU A 137 -19.90 9.01 -9.00
CA LEU A 137 -18.63 9.13 -9.72
C LEU A 137 -17.83 7.83 -9.66
N GLN A 138 -17.73 7.18 -8.50
CA GLN A 138 -17.01 5.90 -8.37
C GLN A 138 -17.60 4.82 -9.32
N GLN A 139 -18.92 4.70 -9.38
CA GLN A 139 -19.60 3.81 -10.33
C GLN A 139 -19.31 4.18 -11.78
N ALA A 140 -19.36 5.46 -12.12
CA ALA A 140 -19.04 5.94 -13.47
C ALA A 140 -17.57 5.67 -13.85
N MET A 141 -16.63 5.87 -12.92
CA MET A 141 -15.21 5.53 -13.08
C MET A 141 -15.04 4.05 -13.40
N ALA A 142 -15.65 3.15 -12.60
CA ALA A 142 -15.58 1.71 -12.84
C ALA A 142 -16.23 1.33 -14.18
N ALA A 143 -17.40 1.89 -14.50
CA ALA A 143 -18.11 1.64 -15.76
C ALA A 143 -17.35 2.17 -16.99
N SER A 144 -16.52 3.20 -16.84
CA SER A 144 -15.67 3.72 -17.91
C SER A 144 -14.56 2.76 -18.34
N GLY A 145 -14.32 1.69 -17.57
CA GLY A 145 -13.20 0.78 -17.78
C GLY A 145 -11.85 1.36 -17.31
N TRP A 146 -11.88 2.43 -16.52
CA TRP A 146 -10.75 2.85 -15.71
C TRP A 146 -10.63 1.92 -14.49
N ALA A 147 -9.40 1.63 -14.06
CA ALA A 147 -9.17 0.78 -12.90
C ALA A 147 -7.99 1.29 -12.07
N MET A 148 -8.09 1.07 -10.76
CA MET A 148 -7.10 1.49 -9.78
C MET A 148 -5.73 0.84 -10.06
N ASP A 149 -5.71 -0.48 -10.25
CA ASP A 149 -4.50 -1.26 -10.57
C ASP A 149 -4.19 -1.35 -12.08
N ALA A 150 -4.60 -0.35 -12.87
CA ALA A 150 -4.25 -0.29 -14.30
C ALA A 150 -2.88 0.35 -14.52
N ARG A 151 -2.13 -0.10 -15.53
CA ARG A 151 -0.84 0.50 -15.91
C ARG A 151 -0.90 2.02 -16.14
N ALA A 152 -2.03 2.53 -16.62
CA ALA A 152 -2.26 3.97 -16.79
C ALA A 152 -2.22 4.74 -15.47
N ASN A 153 -2.72 4.15 -14.38
CA ASN A 153 -2.77 4.77 -13.05
C ASN A 153 -1.57 4.40 -12.16
N LEU A 154 -0.55 3.72 -12.70
CA LEU A 154 0.55 3.19 -11.92
C LEU A 154 1.91 3.68 -12.40
N VAL A 155 2.83 3.86 -11.47
CA VAL A 155 4.26 4.06 -11.74
C VAL A 155 5.09 3.20 -10.78
N ALA A 156 6.18 2.62 -11.28
CA ALA A 156 7.13 1.91 -10.44
C ALA A 156 8.10 2.93 -9.84
N LEU A 157 8.26 2.94 -8.52
CA LEU A 157 9.19 3.82 -7.81
C LEU A 157 10.20 2.99 -6.99
N PRO A 158 11.45 3.47 -6.83
CA PRO A 158 12.40 2.86 -5.91
C PRO A 158 11.85 2.87 -4.47
N ARG A 159 12.01 1.75 -3.75
CA ARG A 159 11.65 1.65 -2.34
C ARG A 159 12.81 2.00 -1.39
N ASP A 160 14.04 1.81 -1.84
CA ASP A 160 15.24 2.07 -1.04
C ASP A 160 16.30 2.87 -1.80
N TRP A 161 17.27 3.40 -1.04
CA TRP A 161 18.37 4.18 -1.58
C TRP A 161 19.21 3.34 -2.56
N ALA A 162 19.48 2.07 -2.26
CA ALA A 162 20.27 1.21 -3.15
C ALA A 162 19.66 1.12 -4.56
N THR A 163 18.33 0.96 -4.65
CA THR A 163 17.59 0.94 -5.91
C THR A 163 17.54 2.30 -6.58
N PHE A 164 17.38 3.37 -5.80
CA PHE A 164 17.39 4.74 -6.29
C PHE A 164 18.76 5.13 -6.89
N ASP A 165 19.86 4.87 -6.18
CA ASP A 165 21.25 5.13 -6.60
C ASP A 165 21.58 4.36 -7.87
N ALA A 166 21.28 3.05 -7.89
CA ALA A 166 21.59 2.17 -9.01
C ALA A 166 20.85 2.56 -10.30
N ASN A 167 19.74 3.30 -10.20
CA ASN A 167 18.94 3.77 -11.32
C ASN A 167 19.02 5.31 -11.49
N MET A 168 20.12 5.92 -11.00
CA MET A 168 20.48 7.32 -11.20
C MET A 168 19.47 8.36 -10.71
N GLY A 169 18.66 8.05 -9.69
CA GLY A 169 17.81 9.05 -9.03
C GLY A 169 16.76 9.71 -9.91
N ALA A 170 16.35 9.07 -11.01
CA ALA A 170 15.37 9.64 -11.95
C ALA A 170 13.93 9.67 -11.42
N LEU A 171 13.65 8.99 -10.30
CA LEU A 171 12.33 8.85 -9.71
C LEU A 171 12.43 8.97 -8.20
N PRO A 172 11.52 9.70 -7.52
CA PRO A 172 11.54 9.82 -6.07
C PRO A 172 11.33 8.46 -5.40
N MET A 173 11.94 8.27 -4.23
CA MET A 173 11.68 7.09 -3.40
C MET A 173 10.26 7.13 -2.84
N HIS A 174 9.58 5.99 -2.84
CA HIS A 174 8.22 5.86 -2.32
C HIS A 174 8.22 5.72 -0.78
N ASN A 175 8.21 6.83 -0.06
CA ASN A 175 8.32 6.88 1.41
C ASN A 175 6.99 7.14 2.15
N GLY A 176 5.93 6.45 1.74
CA GLY A 176 4.64 6.49 2.45
C GLY A 176 3.71 7.62 2.00
N PRO A 177 2.64 7.90 2.76
CA PRO A 177 1.59 8.83 2.36
C PRO A 177 2.11 10.26 2.30
N HIS A 178 1.70 11.00 1.26
CA HIS A 178 2.08 12.39 1.03
C HIS A 178 0.83 13.28 1.01
N PRO A 179 0.45 13.94 2.13
CA PRO A 179 -0.81 14.68 2.24
C PRO A 179 -1.01 15.75 1.16
N GLY A 180 0.05 16.47 0.78
CA GLY A 180 -0.01 17.45 -0.31
C GLY A 180 -0.31 16.83 -1.68
N TYR A 181 0.17 15.60 -1.91
CA TYR A 181 -0.08 14.88 -3.16
C TYR A 181 -1.55 14.47 -3.25
N SER A 182 -2.09 13.93 -2.16
CA SER A 182 -3.53 13.59 -2.08
C SER A 182 -4.42 14.83 -2.23
N GLY A 183 -3.96 15.99 -1.75
CA GLY A 183 -4.60 17.29 -2.00
C GLY A 183 -4.69 17.61 -3.48
N ASP A 184 -3.55 17.60 -4.18
CA ASP A 184 -3.50 17.89 -5.63
C ASP A 184 -4.36 16.92 -6.46
N VAL A 185 -4.35 15.62 -6.12
CA VAL A 185 -5.22 14.62 -6.77
C VAL A 185 -6.69 14.94 -6.55
N ARG A 186 -7.08 15.34 -5.33
CA ARG A 186 -8.46 15.73 -5.01
C ARG A 186 -8.89 16.98 -5.77
N ASP A 187 -8.00 17.97 -5.88
CA ASP A 187 -8.28 19.20 -6.62
C ASP A 187 -8.48 18.92 -8.12
N LEU A 188 -7.72 17.98 -8.69
CA LEU A 188 -7.89 17.56 -10.08
C LEU A 188 -9.17 16.73 -10.32
N LEU A 189 -9.62 15.95 -9.33
CA LEU A 189 -10.86 15.17 -9.43
C LEU A 189 -12.12 16.00 -9.13
N THR A 190 -12.01 17.10 -8.40
CA THR A 190 -13.17 17.94 -8.03
C THR A 190 -13.97 18.43 -9.26
N PRO A 191 -13.34 18.94 -10.35
CA PRO A 191 -14.07 19.29 -11.56
C PRO A 191 -14.75 18.12 -12.26
N LEU A 192 -14.23 16.90 -12.12
CA LEU A 192 -14.85 15.68 -12.67
C LEU A 192 -16.11 15.31 -11.89
N GLU A 193 -16.05 15.36 -10.55
CA GLU A 193 -17.18 15.13 -9.64
C GLU A 193 -18.38 16.03 -9.99
N ALA A 194 -18.14 17.26 -10.41
CA ALA A 194 -19.19 18.21 -10.76
C ALA A 194 -19.88 17.93 -12.11
N ARG A 195 -19.28 17.16 -13.02
CA ARG A 195 -19.75 17.06 -14.42
C ARG A 195 -19.79 15.65 -15.01
N TYR A 196 -19.41 14.62 -14.26
CA TYR A 196 -19.28 13.26 -14.80
C TYR A 196 -20.58 12.71 -15.43
N GLN A 197 -21.73 13.21 -14.99
CA GLN A 197 -23.04 12.81 -15.51
C GLN A 197 -23.26 13.26 -16.97
N ASP A 198 -22.56 14.31 -17.41
CA ASP A 198 -22.62 14.84 -18.77
C ASP A 198 -21.55 14.24 -19.68
N MET A 199 -20.72 13.33 -19.15
CA MET A 199 -19.60 12.72 -19.87
C MET A 199 -19.96 11.31 -20.35
N SER A 200 -19.56 10.96 -21.56
CA SER A 200 -19.49 9.55 -21.97
C SER A 200 -18.45 8.78 -21.16
N ALA A 201 -18.58 7.46 -21.11
CA ALA A 201 -17.61 6.56 -20.50
C ALA A 201 -16.19 6.81 -21.03
N GLU A 202 -16.04 6.97 -22.35
CA GLU A 202 -14.76 7.23 -22.99
C GLU A 202 -14.17 8.61 -22.65
N GLU A 203 -15.01 9.63 -22.50
CA GLU A 203 -14.55 10.96 -22.05
C GLU A 203 -14.10 10.92 -20.59
N LEU A 204 -14.85 10.24 -19.72
CA LEU A 204 -14.49 10.10 -18.31
C LEU A 204 -13.17 9.34 -18.15
N LYS A 205 -13.02 8.20 -18.84
CA LYS A 205 -11.77 7.43 -18.83
C LYS A 205 -10.58 8.28 -19.29
N ARG A 206 -10.72 8.99 -20.41
CA ARG A 206 -9.65 9.86 -20.93
C ARG A 206 -9.29 10.97 -19.94
N ALA A 207 -10.27 11.57 -19.27
CA ALA A 207 -10.00 12.60 -18.28
C ALA A 207 -9.27 12.04 -17.04
N LEU A 208 -9.63 10.85 -16.57
CA LEU A 208 -8.93 10.17 -15.49
C LEU A 208 -7.49 9.82 -15.86
N GLU A 209 -7.26 9.32 -17.08
CA GLU A 209 -5.91 9.03 -17.59
C GLU A 209 -5.08 10.32 -17.74
N GLN A 210 -5.69 11.43 -18.16
CA GLN A 210 -5.02 12.74 -18.18
C GLN A 210 -4.60 13.23 -16.79
N ILE A 211 -5.41 12.95 -15.75
CA ILE A 211 -5.03 13.23 -14.36
C ILE A 211 -3.85 12.33 -13.96
N SER A 212 -3.91 11.02 -14.22
CA SER A 212 -2.79 10.11 -13.95
C SER A 212 -1.51 10.59 -14.64
N ASP A 213 -1.57 11.02 -15.90
CA ASP A 213 -0.42 11.56 -16.64
C ASP A 213 0.08 12.90 -16.09
N HIS A 214 -0.82 13.77 -15.63
CA HIS A 214 -0.46 15.00 -14.93
C HIS A 214 0.34 14.68 -13.66
N MET A 215 -0.16 13.77 -12.84
CA MET A 215 0.51 13.37 -11.60
C MET A 215 1.84 12.66 -11.88
N ARG A 216 1.89 11.80 -12.91
CA ARG A 216 3.12 11.12 -13.35
C ARG A 216 4.20 12.12 -13.70
N ARG A 217 3.86 13.16 -14.45
CA ARG A 217 4.80 14.26 -14.76
C ARG A 217 5.24 14.99 -13.50
N GLY A 218 4.33 15.28 -12.56
CA GLY A 218 4.70 15.92 -11.29
C GLY A 218 5.71 15.10 -10.47
N ILE A 219 5.56 13.78 -10.44
CA ILE A 219 6.52 12.85 -9.80
C ILE A 219 7.87 12.89 -10.52
N LEU A 220 7.87 12.79 -11.86
CA LEU A 220 9.08 12.79 -12.70
C LEU A 220 9.83 14.14 -12.68
N GLU A 221 9.10 15.24 -12.54
CA GLU A 221 9.61 16.61 -12.40
C GLU A 221 10.03 16.94 -10.96
N LEU A 222 10.02 15.93 -10.06
CA LEU A 222 10.45 16.04 -8.66
C LEU A 222 9.64 17.05 -7.81
N LYS A 223 8.39 17.35 -8.19
CA LYS A 223 7.51 18.24 -7.40
C LYS A 223 7.20 17.68 -6.01
N TYR A 224 7.35 16.36 -5.84
CA TYR A 224 7.01 15.62 -4.62
C TYR A 224 8.23 14.91 -4.01
N HIS A 225 9.44 15.46 -4.18
CA HIS A 225 10.69 14.77 -3.82
C HIS A 225 10.86 14.44 -2.33
N VAL A 226 11.69 13.41 -2.09
CA VAL A 226 11.98 12.66 -0.84
C VAL A 226 12.33 13.53 0.40
N THR A 227 12.67 14.80 0.20
CA THR A 227 13.15 15.70 1.25
C THR A 227 12.56 17.10 1.08
N VAL A 228 11.29 17.26 1.41
CA VAL A 228 10.82 18.57 1.91
C VAL A 228 10.51 18.35 3.38
N ARG A 229 11.39 18.90 4.22
CA ARG A 229 11.13 19.08 5.66
C ARG A 229 10.04 20.13 5.85
#